data_AF-A0A7C1X9U3-F1
#
_entry.id   AF-A0A7C1X9U3-F1
#
_cell.length_a   1.000
_cell.length_b   1.000
_cell.length_c   1.000
_cell.angle_alpha   90.00
_cell.angle_beta   90.00
_cell.angle_gamma   90.00
#
_symmetry.space_group_name_H-M   'P 1'
#
loop_
_entity.id
_entity.type
_entity.pdbx_description
1 polymer ?
#
loop_
_entity_poly.entity_id
_entity_poly.type
_entity_poly.pdbx_seq_one_letter_code
_entity_poly.pdbx_strand_id
1 'polypeptide(L)'
;MGVAVPKDQLSKISPFKGDVQIVESQCSALGRITREAFILNSVGHARDALPRLLDASVTSMGTQGLIISGIEQIEEAFYFQSWWCRFE
;
A
#
# COMPACT_ATOMS: atom_id res chain seq x y z
N MET A 1 -2.39 12.90 10.38
CA MET A 1 -3.30 13.44 9.33
C MET A 1 -2.72 13.08 7.98
N GLY A 2 -3.44 12.36 7.13
CA GLY A 2 -3.01 12.11 5.75
C GLY A 2 -3.06 13.43 4.96
N VAL A 3 -1.91 14.00 4.67
CA VAL A 3 -1.80 15.23 3.87
C VAL A 3 -1.36 14.83 2.48
N ALA A 4 -2.15 15.20 1.46
CA ALA A 4 -1.79 14.98 0.08
C ALA A 4 -0.42 15.65 -0.20
N VAL A 5 0.55 14.86 -0.63
CA VAL A 5 1.89 15.37 -0.94
C VAL A 5 1.81 16.21 -2.21
N PRO A 6 2.26 17.47 -2.20
CA PRO A 6 2.31 18.31 -3.39
C PRO A 6 3.16 17.68 -4.51
N LYS A 7 2.77 17.90 -5.77
CA LYS A 7 3.39 17.27 -6.94
C LYS A 7 4.90 17.54 -7.07
N ASP A 8 5.35 18.72 -6.65
CA ASP A 8 6.75 19.15 -6.62
C ASP A 8 7.58 18.47 -5.52
N GLN A 9 6.91 17.92 -4.50
CA GLN A 9 7.54 17.15 -3.43
C GLN A 9 7.54 15.65 -3.75
N LEU A 10 6.53 15.15 -4.48
CA LEU A 10 6.45 13.75 -4.91
C LEU A 10 7.68 13.31 -5.72
N SER A 11 8.22 14.18 -6.58
CA SER A 11 9.43 13.86 -7.37
C SER A 11 10.71 13.78 -6.55
N LYS A 12 10.70 14.30 -5.31
CA LYS A 12 11.85 14.31 -4.39
C LYS A 12 11.82 13.15 -3.41
N ILE A 13 10.69 12.45 -3.29
CA ILE A 13 10.56 11.27 -2.43
C ILE A 13 11.16 10.08 -3.16
N SER A 14 12.06 9.36 -2.49
CA SER A 14 12.59 8.10 -3.01
C SER A 14 11.44 7.09 -3.11
N PRO A 15 11.14 6.54 -4.30
CA PRO A 15 10.13 5.49 -4.41
C PRO A 15 10.61 4.22 -3.70
N PHE A 16 9.64 3.45 -3.19
CA PHE A 16 9.92 2.10 -2.70
C PHE A 16 9.94 1.13 -3.89
N LYS A 17 11.01 0.36 -4.05
CA LYS A 17 11.13 -0.67 -5.10
C LYS A 17 10.78 -2.04 -4.54
N GLY A 18 9.88 -2.75 -5.19
CA GLY A 18 9.53 -4.11 -4.83
C GLY A 18 8.27 -4.58 -5.54
N ASP A 19 8.01 -5.89 -5.44
CA ASP A 19 6.83 -6.50 -6.04
C ASP A 19 5.62 -6.27 -5.14
N VAL A 20 4.58 -5.65 -5.67
CA VAL A 20 3.32 -5.47 -4.93
C VAL A 20 2.48 -6.73 -5.09
N GLN A 21 2.09 -7.34 -3.97
CA GLN A 21 1.10 -8.41 -3.94
C GLN A 21 -0.21 -7.94 -3.33
N ILE A 22 -1.32 -8.48 -3.84
CA ILE A 22 -2.66 -8.31 -3.26
C ILE A 22 -3.23 -9.70 -3.01
N VAL A 23 -3.52 -10.03 -1.76
CA VAL A 23 -4.03 -11.35 -1.36
C VAL A 23 -5.22 -11.19 -0.43
N GLU A 24 -6.04 -12.22 -0.31
CA GLU A 24 -7.04 -12.31 0.75
C GLU A 24 -6.40 -12.90 2.01
N SER A 25 -6.58 -12.24 3.14
CA SER A 25 -6.02 -12.66 4.43
C SER A 25 -6.97 -12.32 5.57
N GLN A 26 -6.87 -13.09 6.67
CA GLN A 26 -7.56 -12.78 7.91
C GLN A 26 -6.93 -11.55 8.54
N CYS A 27 -7.67 -10.44 8.57
CA CYS A 27 -7.24 -9.22 9.22
C CYS A 27 -7.73 -9.20 10.66
N SER A 28 -6.80 -9.26 11.63
CA SER A 28 -7.13 -9.15 13.05
C SER A 28 -7.67 -7.76 13.41
N ALA A 29 -7.14 -6.70 12.78
CA ALA A 29 -7.53 -5.32 13.05
C ALA A 29 -8.99 -5.01 12.69
N LEU A 30 -9.51 -5.62 11.61
CA LEU A 30 -10.88 -5.42 11.14
C LEU A 30 -11.81 -6.60 11.49
N GLY A 31 -11.28 -7.67 12.09
CA GLY A 31 -12.05 -8.83 12.53
C GLY A 31 -12.67 -9.67 11.40
N ARG A 32 -12.18 -9.54 10.16
CA ARG A 32 -12.71 -10.24 8.97
C ARG A 32 -11.63 -10.52 7.93
N ILE A 33 -11.97 -11.32 6.92
CA ILE A 33 -11.14 -11.45 5.72
C ILE A 33 -11.13 -10.11 4.97
N THR A 34 -9.94 -9.68 4.56
CA THR A 34 -9.73 -8.46 3.78
C THR A 34 -8.78 -8.74 2.63
N ARG A 35 -8.89 -7.95 1.55
CA ARG A 35 -7.85 -7.91 0.53
C ARG A 35 -6.74 -7.02 1.05
N GLU A 36 -5.56 -7.59 1.26
CA GLU A 36 -4.39 -6.88 1.77
C GLU A 36 -3.39 -6.66 0.64
N ALA A 37 -2.96 -5.42 0.43
CA ALA A 37 -1.83 -5.11 -0.45
C ALA A 37 -0.56 -4.84 0.37
N PHE A 38 0.55 -5.46 -0.03
CA PHE A 38 1.84 -5.34 0.62
C PHE A 38 3.00 -5.51 -0.38
N ILE A 39 4.20 -5.08 0.01
CA ILE A 39 5.41 -5.32 -0.78
C ILE A 39 5.98 -6.68 -0.42
N LEU A 40 6.09 -7.57 -1.39
CA LEU A 40 6.65 -8.91 -1.21
C LEU A 40 8.14 -8.81 -0.88
N ASN A 41 8.48 -9.20 0.35
CA ASN A 41 9.86 -9.38 0.77
C ASN A 41 10.30 -10.83 0.53
N SER A 42 11.35 -11.04 -0.26
CA SER A 42 11.89 -12.39 -0.56
C SER A 42 12.56 -13.07 0.65
N VAL A 43 12.81 -12.32 1.73
CA VAL A 43 13.45 -12.82 2.95
C VAL A 43 12.35 -13.08 3.98
N GLY A 44 12.00 -14.37 4.16
CA GLY A 44 10.75 -14.88 4.75
C GLY A 44 10.33 -14.46 6.17
N HIS A 45 11.01 -13.50 6.81
CA HIS A 45 10.64 -12.96 8.12
C HIS A 45 10.91 -11.46 8.28
N ALA A 46 11.26 -10.75 7.20
CA ALA A 46 11.44 -9.30 7.28
C ALA A 46 10.08 -8.62 7.50
N ARG A 47 10.03 -7.65 8.43
CA ARG A 47 8.86 -6.78 8.58
C ARG A 47 8.56 -6.12 7.24
N ASP A 48 7.28 -5.98 6.93
CA ASP A 48 6.85 -5.27 5.73
C ASP A 48 7.44 -3.87 5.75
N ALA A 49 7.99 -3.44 4.63
CA ALA A 49 8.70 -2.16 4.54
C ALA A 49 7.74 -0.96 4.57
N LEU A 50 6.48 -1.20 4.22
CA LEU A 50 5.36 -0.29 4.38
C LEU A 50 4.24 -1.01 5.16
N PRO A 51 3.44 -0.30 5.96
CA PRO A 51 2.21 -0.86 6.50
C PRO A 51 1.34 -1.44 5.38
N ARG A 52 0.63 -2.55 5.64
CA ARG A 52 -0.27 -3.12 4.64
C ARG A 52 -1.46 -2.21 4.38
N LEU A 53 -1.90 -2.14 3.14
CA LEU A 53 -3.22 -1.59 2.81
C LEU A 53 -4.27 -2.67 3.04
N LEU A 54 -5.13 -2.48 4.03
CA LEU A 54 -6.32 -3.29 4.30
C LEU A 54 -7.47 -2.85 3.37
N ASP A 55 -8.37 -3.78 3.03
CA ASP A 55 -9.43 -3.55 2.04
C ASP A 55 -8.92 -2.92 0.72
N ALA A 56 -7.73 -3.34 0.32
CA ALA A 56 -7.06 -2.80 -0.85
C ALA A 56 -7.83 -3.10 -2.14
N SER A 57 -7.93 -2.10 -3.00
CA SER A 57 -8.50 -2.19 -4.33
C SER A 57 -7.71 -1.37 -5.34
N VAL A 58 -7.66 -1.84 -6.59
CA VAL A 58 -7.10 -1.04 -7.70
C VAL A 58 -8.13 0.01 -8.08
N THR A 59 -7.83 1.27 -7.80
CA THR A 59 -8.74 2.40 -8.07
C THR A 59 -8.51 3.04 -9.43
N SER A 60 -7.34 2.84 -10.03
CA SER A 60 -7.03 3.26 -11.40
C SER A 60 -5.91 2.40 -11.98
N MET A 61 -5.90 2.21 -13.30
CA MET A 61 -4.88 1.44 -14.00
C MET A 61 -4.65 2.01 -15.40
N GLY A 62 -3.39 2.06 -15.80
CA GLY A 62 -2.97 2.39 -17.15
C GLY A 62 -1.78 1.53 -17.58
N THR A 63 -1.27 1.74 -18.79
CA THR A 63 -0.20 0.91 -19.35
C THR A 63 1.09 0.92 -18.51
N GLN A 64 1.39 2.04 -17.85
CA GLN A 64 2.65 2.24 -17.13
C GLN A 64 2.54 2.13 -15.61
N GLY A 65 1.36 1.77 -15.10
CA GLY A 65 1.17 1.68 -13.66
C GLY A 65 -0.28 1.65 -13.23
N LEU A 66 -0.48 1.66 -11.92
CA LEU A 66 -1.78 1.58 -11.28
C LEU A 66 -1.78 2.33 -9.95
N ILE A 67 -2.97 2.61 -9.45
CA ILE A 67 -3.19 3.17 -8.12
C ILE A 67 -3.94 2.13 -7.30
N ILE A 68 -3.36 1.75 -6.17
CA ILE A 68 -4.02 0.90 -5.16
C ILE A 68 -4.44 1.80 -4.02
N SER A 69 -5.69 1.72 -3.59
CA SER A 69 -6.16 2.43 -2.39
C SER A 69 -6.72 1.47 -1.38
N GLY A 70 -6.57 1.82 -0.10
CA GLY A 70 -7.02 1.02 1.03
C GLY A 70 -6.81 1.76 2.33
N ILE A 71 -6.83 0.99 3.42
CA ILE A 71 -6.70 1.49 4.78
C ILE A 71 -5.34 1.06 5.33
N GLU A 72 -4.47 2.00 5.64
CA GLU A 72 -3.26 1.73 6.43
C GLU A 72 -3.58 1.90 7.92
N GLN A 73 -3.26 0.88 8.70
CA GLN A 73 -3.22 1.01 10.15
C GLN A 73 -1.83 1.47 10.57
N ILE A 74 -1.76 2.64 11.21
CA ILE A 74 -0.53 3.17 11.80
C ILE A 74 -0.82 3.36 13.28
N GLU A 75 -0.16 2.55 14.11
CA GLU A 75 -0.42 2.46 15.56
C GLU A 75 -1.90 2.11 15.81
N GLU A 76 -2.65 3.00 16.47
CA GLU A 76 -4.07 2.83 16.80
C GLU A 76 -5.00 3.55 15.80
N ALA A 77 -4.44 4.23 14.80
CA ALA A 77 -5.21 5.02 13.84
C ALA A 77 -5.30 4.33 12.48
N PHE A 78 -6.47 4.46 11.85
CA PHE A 78 -6.72 4.00 10.49
C PHE A 78 -6.74 5.20 9.54
N TYR A 79 -5.92 5.14 8.50
CA TYR A 79 -5.83 6.17 7.47
C TYR A 79 -6.18 5.60 6.12
N PHE A 80 -6.98 6.35 5.36
CA PHE A 80 -7.16 6.05 3.95
C PHE A 80 -5.91 6.49 3.18
N GLN A 81 -5.35 5.58 2.40
CA GLN A 81 -4.09 5.79 1.70
C GLN A 81 -4.17 5.25 0.27
N SER A 82 -3.41 5.88 -0.63
CA SER A 82 -3.22 5.42 -1.99
C SER A 82 -1.74 5.24 -2.33
N TRP A 83 -1.40 4.10 -2.92
CA TRP A 83 -0.09 3.82 -3.49
C TRP A 83 -0.12 4.06 -4.99
N TRP A 84 0.79 4.90 -5.47
CA TRP A 84 1.02 5.09 -6.90
C TRP A 84 2.13 4.16 -7.37
N CYS A 85 1.74 3.04 -7.97
CA CYS A 85 2.64 2.01 -8.46
C CYS A 85 2.97 2.26 -9.93
N ARG A 86 4.25 2.25 -10.29
CA ARG A 86 4.73 2.44 -11.66
C ARG A 86 5.71 1.33 -12.02
N PHE A 87 5.70 0.90 -13.28
CA PHE A 87 6.76 0.07 -13.83
C PHE A 87 8.02 0.92 -14.00
N GLU A 88 9.19 0.35 -13.70
CA GLU A 88 10.51 0.94 -13.95
C GLU A 88 11.20 0.20 -15.09
#